data_AF-A0A950UBS1-F1
#
_entry.id   AF-A0A950UBS1-F1
#
_cell.length_a   1.000
_cell.length_b   1.000
_cell.length_c   1.000
_cell.angle_alpha   90.00
_cell.angle_beta   90.00
_cell.angle_gamma   90.00
#
_symmetry.space_group_name_H-M   'P 1'
#
loop_
_entity.id
_entity.type
_entity.pdbx_description
1 polymer ?
#
loop_
_entity_poly.entity_id
_entity_poly.type
_entity_poly.pdbx_seq_one_letter_code
_entity_poly.pdbx_strand_id
1 'polypeptide(L)'
;TDRIAAGELPRVAPPRPIGVERNLVVTIRDWLDPKHYLHDLTASDKRHPTVNANGPVYGATELSVNTMPVLDPARNEKRVVAMPVRDPARTPSSALANPVFAASPYFGTEQVWDSQVNAHSPAMDRQGRIYFTAQSRPPNDIPAYCKKGSPLRSAQLYPLTQQREGFFQNARQITVYDPRSNKFAFIDTCFGTQHLNFAEDENDTLWLSTNTQGKDAVVGWVNTKKFWQTGDAAAAQGWSALVVDTNGNGKRDEGYNEPGAPADSNKDTRISLGLYGISYSPADGSIWGSSLPPPGYIVRVDPGTNPPDTTLAEVYKVPLPGYGIRGMDVDRNGVVWVPLDSGHIGSFDRRKCKGPLNGPGAERGEKCPEGWSFYPLPGPPLEGDIGAAENPYYVWVDQHDILGLGANVPIATGNQSDSLHALVDGRIVELRGPYPMGFFAKQIDGRIDDPAAGWKGRSLWVTSGNRTPVHIEGIDAPHPGAPGTTSATQSSPLVVQFQLRPDPLAH
;
A
#
# COMPACT_ATOMS: atom_id res chain seq x y z
N THR A 1 3.60 -9.26 25.48
CA THR A 1 5.03 -9.11 25.85
C THR A 1 5.35 -9.86 27.13
N ASP A 2 4.50 -9.80 28.16
CA ASP A 2 4.76 -10.42 29.48
C ASP A 2 5.01 -11.93 29.42
N ARG A 3 4.32 -12.66 28.53
CA ARG A 3 4.54 -14.09 28.27
C ARG A 3 5.94 -14.41 27.73
N ILE A 4 6.39 -13.64 26.74
CA ILE A 4 7.75 -13.75 26.17
C ILE A 4 8.79 -13.35 27.23
N ALA A 5 8.53 -12.30 28.00
CA ALA A 5 9.39 -11.88 29.10
C ALA A 5 9.50 -12.95 30.20
N ALA A 6 8.45 -13.75 30.41
CA ALA A 6 8.44 -14.92 31.28
C ALA A 6 9.12 -16.16 30.68
N GLY A 7 9.72 -16.06 29.49
CA GLY A 7 10.51 -17.10 28.84
C GLY A 7 9.74 -18.02 27.90
N GLU A 8 8.51 -17.67 27.52
CA GLU A 8 7.79 -18.44 26.51
C GLU A 8 8.48 -18.31 25.14
N LEU A 9 8.74 -19.46 24.52
CA LEU A 9 9.33 -19.57 23.19
C LEU A 9 8.43 -20.41 22.28
N PRO A 10 8.46 -20.15 20.96
CA PRO A 10 7.96 -21.08 19.96
C PRO A 10 8.37 -22.53 20.21
N ARG A 11 7.39 -23.45 20.15
CA ARG A 11 7.63 -24.89 20.40
C ARG A 11 8.21 -25.64 19.18
N VAL A 12 8.36 -24.96 18.04
CA VAL A 12 8.76 -25.56 16.76
C VAL A 12 9.96 -24.81 16.20
N ALA A 13 11.00 -25.55 15.81
CA ALA A 13 12.15 -24.98 15.11
C ALA A 13 11.77 -24.69 13.63
N PRO A 14 12.12 -23.51 13.08
CA PRO A 14 11.87 -23.22 11.68
C PRO A 14 12.60 -24.21 10.75
N PRO A 15 11.97 -24.69 9.67
CA PRO A 15 12.63 -25.56 8.69
C PRO A 15 13.73 -24.82 7.92
N ARG A 16 14.69 -25.56 7.37
CA ARG A 16 15.66 -25.03 6.40
C ARG A 16 15.01 -24.89 5.02
N PRO A 17 15.47 -23.96 4.17
CA PRO A 17 14.97 -23.81 2.81
C PRO A 17 14.99 -25.14 2.02
N ILE A 18 13.87 -25.46 1.37
CA ILE A 18 13.72 -26.66 0.54
C ILE A 18 13.27 -26.31 -0.88
N GLY A 19 13.63 -27.16 -1.85
CA GLY A 19 13.20 -26.96 -3.23
C GLY A 19 13.72 -25.63 -3.82
N VAL A 20 12.81 -24.84 -4.38
CA VAL A 20 13.05 -23.58 -5.11
C VAL A 20 13.56 -22.45 -4.21
N GLU A 21 13.30 -22.50 -2.91
CA GLU A 21 13.77 -21.51 -1.93
C GLU A 21 15.31 -21.44 -1.88
N ARG A 22 15.99 -22.51 -2.29
CA ARG A 22 17.46 -22.59 -2.36
C ARG A 22 18.06 -21.84 -3.55
N ASN A 23 17.22 -21.39 -4.49
CA ASN A 23 17.67 -20.77 -5.73
C ASN A 23 17.71 -19.24 -5.66
N LEU A 24 17.31 -18.65 -4.53
CA LEU A 24 17.22 -17.21 -4.37
C LEU A 24 18.60 -16.55 -4.44
N VAL A 25 18.63 -15.41 -5.13
CA VAL A 25 19.73 -14.45 -5.09
C VAL A 25 19.16 -13.19 -4.47
N VAL A 26 19.73 -12.80 -3.33
CA VAL A 26 19.28 -11.65 -2.55
C VAL A 26 20.41 -10.62 -2.54
N THR A 27 20.14 -9.43 -3.07
CA THR A 27 21.07 -8.30 -3.00
C THR A 27 20.51 -7.22 -2.10
N ILE A 28 21.25 -6.85 -1.07
CA ILE A 28 20.82 -5.91 -0.03
C ILE A 28 21.71 -4.68 -0.09
N ARG A 29 21.09 -3.50 -0.10
CA ARG A 29 21.78 -2.21 -0.12
C ARG A 29 21.14 -1.27 0.88
N ASP A 30 21.94 -0.44 1.55
CA ASP A 30 21.41 0.76 2.15
C ASP A 30 21.14 1.82 1.07
N TRP A 31 20.20 2.72 1.32
CA TRP A 31 19.88 3.76 0.33
C TRP A 31 19.35 5.08 0.91
N LEU A 32 19.47 5.26 2.22
CA LEU A 32 19.24 6.53 2.92
C LEU A 32 20.29 6.69 4.04
N ASP A 33 19.88 7.15 5.22
CA ASP A 33 20.70 7.40 6.40
C ASP A 33 20.01 6.84 7.67
N PRO A 34 20.74 6.72 8.81
CA PRO A 34 20.23 6.06 10.01
C PRO A 34 19.12 6.78 10.77
N LYS A 35 18.89 8.07 10.53
CA LYS A 35 17.89 8.87 11.26
C LYS A 35 16.49 8.72 10.67
N HIS A 36 16.42 8.50 9.36
CA HIS A 36 15.17 8.62 8.63
C HIS A 36 14.56 7.27 8.28
N TYR A 37 13.24 7.28 8.25
CA TYR A 37 12.41 6.14 7.90
C TYR A 37 12.00 6.18 6.42
N LEU A 38 11.93 5.01 5.81
CA LEU A 38 11.52 4.79 4.43
C LEU A 38 10.40 3.77 4.38
N HIS A 39 9.26 4.14 3.81
CA HIS A 39 8.06 3.32 3.84
C HIS A 39 8.01 2.35 2.67
N ASP A 40 7.93 2.88 1.45
CA ASP A 40 7.67 2.13 0.21
C ASP A 40 8.69 2.49 -0.88
N LEU A 41 8.66 1.73 -1.97
CA LEU A 41 9.39 2.03 -3.20
C LEU A 41 8.56 1.80 -4.46
N THR A 42 9.04 2.30 -5.59
CA THR A 42 8.62 1.83 -6.91
C THR A 42 9.82 1.65 -7.83
N ALA A 43 9.78 0.57 -8.61
CA ALA A 43 10.80 0.17 -9.57
C ALA A 43 10.29 0.22 -11.02
N SER A 44 8.99 -0.02 -11.27
CA SER A 44 8.40 0.01 -12.61
C SER A 44 6.91 0.37 -12.58
N ASP A 45 6.30 0.55 -13.75
CA ASP A 45 4.84 0.55 -13.86
C ASP A 45 4.35 -0.89 -13.70
N LYS A 46 3.60 -1.16 -12.63
CA LYS A 46 3.10 -2.51 -12.33
C LYS A 46 2.35 -3.16 -13.50
N ARG A 47 1.63 -2.37 -14.32
CA ARG A 47 0.87 -2.84 -15.49
C ARG A 47 1.79 -3.22 -16.66
N HIS A 48 3.00 -2.68 -16.66
CA HIS A 48 4.01 -2.81 -17.72
C HIS A 48 5.40 -2.94 -17.09
N PRO A 49 5.75 -4.11 -16.55
CA PRO A 49 6.94 -4.28 -15.71
C PRO A 49 8.28 -4.10 -16.44
N THR A 50 8.27 -3.88 -17.76
CA THR A 50 9.45 -3.52 -18.56
C THR A 50 9.73 -2.01 -18.61
N VAL A 51 8.81 -1.18 -18.09
CA VAL A 51 9.05 0.25 -17.91
C VAL A 51 10.19 0.44 -16.91
N ASN A 52 11.06 1.43 -17.17
CA ASN A 52 12.22 1.74 -16.34
C ASN A 52 13.23 0.57 -16.22
N ALA A 53 13.34 -0.26 -17.26
CA ALA A 53 14.35 -1.29 -17.38
C ALA A 53 15.77 -0.74 -17.12
N ASN A 54 16.51 -1.41 -16.24
CA ASN A 54 17.82 -1.04 -15.70
C ASN A 54 17.88 0.35 -15.04
N GLY A 55 16.72 0.96 -14.79
CA GLY A 55 16.63 2.30 -14.25
C GLY A 55 16.73 2.36 -12.72
N PRO A 56 16.68 3.58 -12.15
CA PRO A 56 16.68 3.75 -10.70
C PRO A 56 15.39 3.27 -10.04
N VAL A 57 15.48 2.96 -8.74
CA VAL A 57 14.36 2.70 -7.84
C VAL A 57 14.12 3.95 -6.99
N TYR A 58 12.86 4.28 -6.72
CA TYR A 58 12.46 5.53 -6.05
C TYR A 58 11.70 5.22 -4.75
N GLY A 59 12.11 5.80 -3.63
CA GLY A 59 11.54 5.53 -2.31
C GLY A 59 10.68 6.68 -1.73
N ALA A 60 9.81 6.36 -0.76
CA ALA A 60 8.93 7.32 -0.08
C ALA A 60 9.16 7.40 1.44
N THR A 61 9.62 8.55 1.94
CA THR A 61 10.05 8.77 3.33
C THR A 61 8.92 9.22 4.25
N GLU A 62 7.83 8.44 4.33
CA GLU A 62 6.64 8.77 5.11
C GLU A 62 7.00 9.30 6.51
N LEU A 63 6.42 10.44 6.90
CA LEU A 63 6.65 11.15 8.18
C LEU A 63 8.08 11.66 8.46
N SER A 64 9.12 11.10 7.85
CA SER A 64 10.49 11.26 8.35
C SER A 64 11.21 12.49 7.81
N VAL A 65 11.33 12.63 6.48
CA VAL A 65 12.08 13.73 5.84
C VAL A 65 11.42 14.18 4.53
N ASN A 66 11.76 15.38 4.06
CA ASN A 66 11.27 15.97 2.80
C ASN A 66 12.13 15.59 1.57
N THR A 67 12.66 14.36 1.53
CA THR A 67 13.51 13.91 0.41
C THR A 67 13.08 12.57 -0.13
N MET A 68 13.21 12.38 -1.43
CA MET A 68 12.98 11.11 -2.13
C MET A 68 14.33 10.39 -2.31
N PRO A 69 14.56 9.24 -1.65
CA PRO A 69 15.72 8.39 -1.91
C PRO A 69 15.63 7.78 -3.30
N VAL A 70 16.77 7.70 -3.98
CA VAL A 70 16.91 7.10 -5.30
C VAL A 70 18.12 6.18 -5.30
N LEU A 71 17.92 4.91 -5.68
CA LEU A 71 18.99 3.94 -5.87
C LEU A 71 19.13 3.63 -7.37
N ASP A 72 20.32 3.83 -7.93
CA ASP A 72 20.71 3.29 -9.24
C ASP A 72 21.41 1.93 -9.03
N PRO A 73 20.73 0.80 -9.29
CA PRO A 73 21.31 -0.51 -9.05
C PRO A 73 22.37 -0.90 -10.09
N ALA A 74 22.38 -0.25 -11.27
CA ALA A 74 23.36 -0.53 -12.32
C ALA A 74 24.71 0.12 -12.01
N ARG A 75 24.70 1.32 -11.40
CA ARG A 75 25.91 2.01 -10.92
C ARG A 75 26.26 1.70 -9.47
N ASN A 76 25.33 1.10 -8.73
CA ASN A 76 25.42 0.90 -7.28
C ASN A 76 25.60 2.23 -6.52
N GLU A 77 24.83 3.24 -6.92
CA GLU A 77 24.87 4.59 -6.37
C GLU A 77 23.53 4.97 -5.74
N LYS A 78 23.57 5.59 -4.56
CA LYS A 78 22.39 6.19 -3.92
C LYS A 78 22.49 7.71 -3.93
N ARG A 79 21.34 8.38 -4.06
CA ARG A 79 21.21 9.83 -3.91
C ARG A 79 19.85 10.20 -3.33
N VAL A 80 19.68 11.45 -2.95
CA VAL A 80 18.40 12.00 -2.50
C VAL A 80 17.97 13.15 -3.41
N VAL A 81 16.66 13.30 -3.60
CA VAL A 81 16.05 14.45 -4.29
C VAL A 81 15.19 15.20 -3.29
N ALA A 82 15.42 16.50 -3.13
CA ALA A 82 14.55 17.33 -2.30
C ALA A 82 13.13 17.39 -2.91
N MET A 83 12.13 17.00 -2.12
CA MET A 83 10.74 17.07 -2.53
C MET A 83 10.14 18.41 -2.10
N PRO A 84 9.55 19.18 -3.02
CA PRO A 84 8.93 20.45 -2.68
C PRO A 84 7.56 20.24 -2.03
N VAL A 85 7.18 21.20 -1.18
CA VAL A 85 5.81 21.44 -0.74
C VAL A 85 5.32 22.71 -1.43
N ARG A 86 4.08 22.76 -1.91
CA ARG A 86 3.55 23.90 -2.66
C ARG A 86 3.41 25.16 -1.77
N ASP A 87 2.97 24.98 -0.53
CA ASP A 87 2.83 26.05 0.48
C ASP A 87 3.59 25.70 1.77
N PRO A 88 4.93 25.74 1.78
CA PRO A 88 5.73 25.26 2.90
C PRO A 88 5.58 26.11 4.16
N ALA A 89 5.21 27.38 4.05
CA ALA A 89 5.09 28.30 5.18
C ALA A 89 3.89 27.95 6.09
N ARG A 90 2.80 27.44 5.51
CA ARG A 90 1.59 27.07 6.25
C ARG A 90 1.45 25.56 6.45
N THR A 91 2.18 24.75 5.67
CA THR A 91 2.00 23.30 5.67
C THR A 91 2.58 22.69 6.96
N PRO A 92 1.79 21.95 7.76
CA PRO A 92 2.24 21.41 9.05
C PRO A 92 3.25 20.27 8.87
N SER A 93 4.23 20.22 9.77
CA SER A 93 5.22 19.13 9.86
C SER A 93 4.68 17.96 10.68
N SER A 94 5.10 16.74 10.34
CA SER A 94 4.86 15.51 11.09
C SER A 94 5.32 15.60 12.55
N ALA A 95 6.29 16.44 12.86
CA ALA A 95 6.78 16.70 14.22
C ALA A 95 5.67 17.18 15.17
N LEU A 96 4.65 17.88 14.65
CA LEU A 96 3.52 18.34 15.46
C LEU A 96 2.69 17.19 16.03
N ALA A 97 2.58 16.08 15.29
CA ALA A 97 1.87 14.88 15.74
C ALA A 97 2.78 13.86 16.43
N ASN A 98 4.11 14.01 16.29
CA ASN A 98 5.10 13.08 16.81
C ASN A 98 6.21 13.82 17.59
N PRO A 99 5.86 14.54 18.67
CA PRO A 99 6.84 15.27 19.47
C PRO A 99 7.74 14.29 20.23
N VAL A 100 9.03 14.64 20.34
CA VAL A 100 9.97 13.92 21.21
C VAL A 100 9.60 14.17 22.68
N PHE A 101 9.00 13.17 23.33
CA PHE A 101 8.61 13.24 24.74
C PHE A 101 9.62 12.61 25.70
N ALA A 102 10.60 11.87 25.17
CA ALA A 102 11.67 11.24 25.94
C ALA A 102 12.95 11.15 25.09
N ALA A 103 14.11 11.14 25.75
CA ALA A 103 15.39 11.03 25.06
C ALA A 103 15.57 9.65 24.41
N SER A 104 15.93 9.64 23.13
CA SER A 104 16.43 8.47 22.41
C SER A 104 17.83 8.09 22.89
N PRO A 105 18.14 6.80 23.07
CA PRO A 105 19.50 6.33 23.32
C PRO A 105 20.50 6.69 22.21
N TYR A 106 20.02 6.98 20.99
CA TYR A 106 20.83 7.24 19.80
C TYR A 106 20.96 8.73 19.47
N PHE A 107 19.88 9.49 19.68
CA PHE A 107 19.77 10.88 19.21
C PHE A 107 19.40 11.86 20.33
N GLY A 108 19.32 11.41 21.59
CA GLY A 108 18.90 12.26 22.70
C GLY A 108 17.51 12.83 22.45
N THR A 109 17.35 14.14 22.66
CA THR A 109 16.08 14.86 22.47
C THR A 109 15.95 15.49 21.07
N GLU A 110 16.76 15.08 20.09
CA GLU A 110 16.69 15.59 18.71
C GLU A 110 15.37 15.16 18.02
N GLN A 111 14.63 16.11 17.45
CA GLN A 111 13.49 15.82 16.56
C GLN A 111 14.02 15.39 15.19
N VAL A 112 14.31 14.10 15.03
CA VAL A 112 14.88 13.56 13.79
C VAL A 112 13.87 13.42 12.65
N TRP A 113 12.57 13.42 12.94
CA TRP A 113 11.51 13.34 11.92
C TRP A 113 10.67 14.60 11.90
N ASP A 114 10.62 15.27 10.74
CA ASP A 114 9.99 16.58 10.62
C ASP A 114 9.39 16.85 9.22
N SER A 115 9.07 15.79 8.47
CA SER A 115 8.52 15.90 7.11
C SER A 115 7.24 16.74 7.03
N GLN A 116 7.22 17.70 6.10
CA GLN A 116 6.02 18.40 5.62
C GLN A 116 5.43 17.74 4.38
N VAL A 117 6.24 17.05 3.57
CA VAL A 117 5.83 16.37 2.33
C VAL A 117 5.03 15.11 2.64
N ASN A 118 5.43 14.36 3.68
CA ASN A 118 4.78 13.12 4.10
C ASN A 118 4.45 12.18 2.91
N ALA A 119 5.47 11.89 2.09
CA ALA A 119 5.34 11.06 0.89
C ALA A 119 5.07 9.58 1.24
N HIS A 120 4.13 8.96 0.54
CA HIS A 120 3.70 7.59 0.77
C HIS A 120 3.28 6.91 -0.56
N SER A 121 3.30 5.57 -0.58
CA SER A 121 2.81 4.70 -1.66
C SER A 121 3.13 5.21 -3.06
N PRO A 122 4.41 5.21 -3.48
CA PRO A 122 4.76 5.61 -4.81
C PRO A 122 4.30 4.58 -5.85
N ALA A 123 3.92 5.05 -7.05
CA ALA A 123 3.82 4.20 -8.23
C ALA A 123 4.31 4.93 -9.46
N MET A 124 4.80 4.16 -10.42
CA MET A 124 5.28 4.66 -11.70
C MET A 124 4.21 4.50 -12.78
N ASP A 125 4.10 5.48 -13.68
CA ASP A 125 3.29 5.34 -14.89
C ASP A 125 4.09 4.88 -16.11
N ARG A 126 3.39 4.62 -17.22
CA ARG A 126 3.97 4.13 -18.47
C ARG A 126 4.99 5.09 -19.10
N GLN A 127 5.01 6.36 -18.69
CA GLN A 127 6.00 7.34 -19.15
C GLN A 127 7.23 7.40 -18.24
N GLY A 128 7.23 6.67 -17.13
CA GLY A 128 8.30 6.65 -16.12
C GLY A 128 8.19 7.78 -15.10
N ARG A 129 7.03 8.41 -14.97
CA ARG A 129 6.77 9.44 -13.95
C ARG A 129 6.38 8.77 -12.64
N ILE A 130 6.84 9.32 -11.53
CA ILE A 130 6.67 8.74 -10.18
C ILE A 130 5.63 9.55 -9.41
N TYR A 131 4.51 8.92 -9.08
CA TYR A 131 3.40 9.53 -8.36
C TYR A 131 3.51 9.13 -6.89
N PHE A 132 3.36 10.09 -5.99
CA PHE A 132 3.32 9.88 -4.55
C PHE A 132 1.99 10.39 -4.01
N THR A 133 1.39 9.68 -3.05
CA THR A 133 0.46 10.36 -2.13
C THR A 133 1.30 11.21 -1.20
N ALA A 134 1.19 12.53 -1.31
CA ALA A 134 2.05 13.47 -0.59
C ALA A 134 1.29 14.75 -0.25
N GLN A 135 1.52 15.26 0.95
CA GLN A 135 0.99 16.54 1.40
C GLN A 135 1.69 17.67 0.63
N SER A 136 0.88 18.44 -0.10
CA SER A 136 1.38 19.57 -0.89
C SER A 136 0.96 20.92 -0.32
N ARG A 137 -0.09 20.94 0.52
CA ARG A 137 -0.68 22.12 1.12
C ARG A 137 -1.24 21.81 2.52
N PRO A 138 -1.60 22.84 3.32
CA PRO A 138 -2.24 22.66 4.61
C PRO A 138 -3.60 21.96 4.49
N PRO A 139 -4.00 21.14 5.48
CA PRO A 139 -5.29 20.43 5.43
C PRO A 139 -6.52 21.36 5.51
N ASN A 140 -6.39 22.57 6.06
CA ASN A 140 -7.44 23.59 6.07
C ASN A 140 -7.57 24.37 4.74
N ASP A 141 -6.60 24.26 3.83
CA ASP A 141 -6.61 24.95 2.54
C ASP A 141 -7.42 24.17 1.49
N ILE A 142 -8.73 24.04 1.70
CA ILE A 142 -9.60 23.27 0.81
C ILE A 142 -9.95 24.09 -0.45
N PRO A 143 -9.62 23.61 -1.67
CA PRO A 143 -9.89 24.34 -2.90
C PRO A 143 -11.37 24.67 -3.09
N ALA A 144 -11.66 25.81 -3.71
CA ALA A 144 -13.04 26.25 -3.95
C ALA A 144 -13.85 25.25 -4.78
N TYR A 145 -13.21 24.54 -5.72
CA TYR A 145 -13.84 23.52 -6.56
C TYR A 145 -14.20 22.22 -5.80
N CYS A 146 -13.83 22.08 -4.53
CA CYS A 146 -14.23 20.94 -3.68
C CYS A 146 -15.57 21.16 -2.95
N LYS A 147 -16.12 22.38 -3.03
CA LYS A 147 -17.36 22.78 -2.35
C LYS A 147 -18.58 22.54 -3.24
N LYS A 148 -19.76 22.42 -2.62
CA LYS A 148 -21.03 22.09 -3.31
C LYS A 148 -21.39 23.01 -4.49
N GLY A 149 -20.96 24.27 -4.47
CA GLY A 149 -21.18 25.23 -5.57
C GLY A 149 -20.28 25.05 -6.79
N SER A 150 -19.40 24.05 -6.79
CA SER A 150 -18.47 23.74 -7.89
C SER A 150 -19.18 23.09 -9.09
N PRO A 151 -18.66 23.23 -10.32
CA PRO A 151 -19.12 22.45 -11.48
C PRO A 151 -18.75 20.96 -11.38
N LEU A 152 -17.89 20.55 -10.45
CA LEU A 152 -17.55 19.13 -10.27
C LEU A 152 -18.74 18.37 -9.68
N ARG A 153 -19.24 17.38 -10.42
CA ARG A 153 -20.39 16.56 -10.01
C ARG A 153 -20.14 15.85 -8.67
N SER A 154 -18.92 15.37 -8.42
CA SER A 154 -18.51 14.81 -7.14
C SER A 154 -18.68 15.79 -5.97
N ALA A 155 -18.34 17.06 -6.17
CA ALA A 155 -18.51 18.09 -5.14
C ALA A 155 -19.99 18.43 -4.88
N GLN A 156 -20.83 18.37 -5.92
CA GLN A 156 -22.26 18.62 -5.80
C GLN A 156 -22.97 17.51 -5.01
N LEU A 157 -22.61 16.25 -5.28
CA LEU A 157 -23.15 15.08 -4.60
C LEU A 157 -22.59 14.89 -3.19
N TYR A 158 -21.27 15.03 -3.03
CA TYR A 158 -20.59 14.74 -1.76
C TYR A 158 -19.46 15.74 -1.48
N PRO A 159 -19.79 16.97 -1.05
CA PRO A 159 -18.81 18.01 -0.78
C PRO A 159 -17.90 17.63 0.41
N LEU A 160 -16.58 17.69 0.20
CA LEU A 160 -15.57 17.42 1.22
C LEU A 160 -15.05 18.76 1.78
N THR A 161 -15.73 19.29 2.79
CA THR A 161 -15.46 20.63 3.33
C THR A 161 -15.00 20.64 4.79
N GLN A 162 -14.63 19.48 5.34
CA GLN A 162 -14.21 19.39 6.73
C GLN A 162 -12.88 20.11 6.94
N GLN A 163 -12.92 21.20 7.72
CA GLN A 163 -11.74 21.94 8.13
C GLN A 163 -10.93 21.12 9.14
N ARG A 164 -9.60 21.08 8.95
CA ARG A 164 -8.67 20.35 9.80
C ARG A 164 -7.45 21.23 10.04
N GLU A 165 -7.05 21.33 11.31
CA GLU A 165 -5.87 22.08 11.74
C GLU A 165 -4.73 21.12 12.11
N GLY A 166 -3.49 21.61 12.02
CA GLY A 166 -2.30 20.82 12.36
C GLY A 166 -2.02 19.67 11.39
N PHE A 167 -1.11 18.79 11.77
CA PHE A 167 -0.72 17.65 10.92
C PHE A 167 -1.81 16.58 10.89
N PHE A 168 -2.24 16.19 9.70
CA PHE A 168 -3.17 15.10 9.49
C PHE A 168 -2.59 14.13 8.45
N GLN A 169 -2.26 12.90 8.86
CA GLN A 169 -1.50 11.94 8.03
C GLN A 169 -2.11 11.71 6.65
N ASN A 170 -3.44 11.69 6.54
CA ASN A 170 -4.15 11.47 5.27
C ASN A 170 -4.55 12.75 4.54
N ALA A 171 -4.01 13.91 4.94
CA ALA A 171 -4.17 15.17 4.19
C ALA A 171 -3.33 15.23 2.91
N ARG A 172 -2.95 14.07 2.36
CA ARG A 172 -2.09 13.95 1.17
C ARG A 172 -2.89 14.24 -0.09
N GLN A 173 -2.33 15.05 -0.97
CA GLN A 173 -2.73 15.15 -2.38
C GLN A 173 -1.77 14.26 -3.19
N ILE A 174 -1.51 14.61 -4.46
CA ILE A 174 -0.58 13.87 -5.31
C ILE A 174 0.57 14.80 -5.71
N THR A 175 1.79 14.32 -5.49
CA THR A 175 3.00 14.95 -6.00
C THR A 175 3.63 13.99 -7.02
N VAL A 176 3.99 14.51 -8.20
CA VAL A 176 4.56 13.72 -9.29
C VAL A 176 5.97 14.19 -9.58
N TYR A 177 6.93 13.28 -9.59
CA TYR A 177 8.30 13.53 -10.04
C TYR A 177 8.47 12.97 -11.45
N ASP A 178 9.02 13.78 -12.36
CA ASP A 178 9.43 13.35 -13.69
C ASP A 178 10.97 13.22 -13.75
N PRO A 179 11.53 12.00 -13.76
CA PRO A 179 12.97 11.79 -13.83
C PRO A 179 13.62 12.32 -15.12
N ARG A 180 12.86 12.50 -16.20
CA ARG A 180 13.42 12.98 -17.49
C ARG A 180 13.72 14.47 -17.44
N SER A 181 12.86 15.24 -16.76
CA SER A 181 12.99 16.70 -16.64
C SER A 181 13.54 17.15 -15.28
N ASN A 182 13.62 16.24 -14.30
CA ASN A 182 13.94 16.53 -12.89
C ASN A 182 13.00 17.59 -12.29
N LYS A 183 11.71 17.55 -12.66
CA LYS A 183 10.69 18.49 -12.20
C LYS A 183 9.60 17.78 -11.40
N PHE A 184 8.97 18.55 -10.53
CA PHE A 184 7.78 18.15 -9.79
C PHE A 184 6.53 18.82 -10.35
N ALA A 185 5.42 18.09 -10.32
CA ALA A 185 4.07 18.59 -10.57
C ALA A 185 3.16 18.23 -9.38
N PHE A 186 2.12 19.03 -9.15
CA PHE A 186 1.16 18.81 -8.07
C PHE A 186 -0.24 18.63 -8.66
N ILE A 187 -0.92 17.56 -8.27
CA ILE A 187 -2.34 17.36 -8.58
C ILE A 187 -3.12 17.57 -7.29
N ASP A 188 -3.79 18.72 -7.19
CA ASP A 188 -4.46 19.15 -5.96
C ASP A 188 -5.85 18.50 -5.83
N THR A 189 -5.88 17.32 -5.19
CA THR A 189 -7.11 16.53 -4.98
C THR A 189 -8.00 17.11 -3.88
N CYS A 190 -9.31 16.95 -4.04
CA CYS A 190 -10.30 17.34 -3.02
C CYS A 190 -10.42 16.37 -1.85
N PHE A 191 -10.04 15.11 -2.07
CA PHE A 191 -10.03 14.05 -1.08
C PHE A 191 -8.60 13.81 -0.58
N GLY A 192 -8.50 13.36 0.67
CA GLY A 192 -7.26 12.84 1.23
C GLY A 192 -6.89 11.50 0.60
N THR A 193 -5.59 11.17 0.59
CA THR A 193 -5.07 9.99 -0.09
C THR A 193 -4.13 9.18 0.80
N GLN A 194 -3.95 7.91 0.48
CA GLN A 194 -3.05 7.00 1.18
C GLN A 194 -2.35 6.02 0.23
N HIS A 195 -3.02 4.96 -0.21
CA HIS A 195 -2.50 4.11 -1.29
C HIS A 195 -3.06 4.56 -2.64
N LEU A 196 -2.34 4.25 -3.70
CA LEU A 196 -2.70 4.59 -5.07
C LEU A 196 -2.49 3.39 -6.00
N ASN A 197 -3.27 3.33 -7.07
CA ASN A 197 -3.17 2.26 -8.07
C ASN A 197 -3.60 2.75 -9.45
N PHE A 198 -2.85 2.40 -10.49
CA PHE A 198 -3.20 2.75 -11.86
C PHE A 198 -4.14 1.71 -12.47
N ALA A 199 -5.20 2.19 -13.12
CA ALA A 199 -6.07 1.36 -13.95
C ALA A 199 -5.41 1.03 -15.29
N GLU A 200 -5.76 -0.12 -15.87
CA GLU A 200 -5.49 -0.45 -17.27
C GLU A 200 -6.66 0.01 -18.14
N ASP A 201 -6.84 1.33 -18.22
CA ASP A 201 -7.89 1.96 -19.02
C ASP A 201 -7.32 2.98 -20.01
N GLU A 202 -8.19 3.53 -20.85
CA GLU A 202 -7.83 4.51 -21.86
C GLU A 202 -7.35 5.85 -21.30
N ASN A 203 -7.52 6.11 -20.00
CA ASN A 203 -7.22 7.38 -19.34
C ASN A 203 -5.97 7.33 -18.46
N ASP A 204 -5.36 6.15 -18.32
CA ASP A 204 -4.35 5.89 -17.28
C ASP A 204 -4.88 6.38 -15.92
N THR A 205 -6.13 6.03 -15.59
CA THR A 205 -6.80 6.54 -14.38
C THR A 205 -6.04 6.11 -13.13
N LEU A 206 -5.70 7.08 -12.27
CA LEU A 206 -5.10 6.85 -10.98
C LEU A 206 -6.20 6.78 -9.91
N TRP A 207 -6.42 5.61 -9.34
CA TRP A 207 -7.38 5.36 -8.26
C TRP A 207 -6.71 5.53 -6.91
N LEU A 208 -7.43 6.19 -6.00
CA LEU A 208 -6.92 6.64 -4.71
C LEU A 208 -7.99 6.45 -3.64
N SER A 209 -7.54 6.25 -2.42
CA SER A 209 -8.40 6.22 -1.23
C SER A 209 -7.73 6.81 -0.03
N THR A 210 -8.52 7.07 1.01
CA THR A 210 -8.06 7.34 2.37
C THR A 210 -8.53 6.22 3.30
N ASN A 211 -7.69 5.79 4.26
CA ASN A 211 -8.17 4.91 5.35
C ASN A 211 -8.91 5.68 6.46
N THR A 212 -9.20 6.98 6.29
CA THR A 212 -10.03 7.70 7.25
C THR A 212 -11.47 7.22 7.13
N GLN A 213 -12.02 6.80 8.28
CA GLN A 213 -13.39 6.29 8.37
C GLN A 213 -14.41 7.45 8.42
N GLY A 214 -15.69 7.12 8.31
CA GLY A 214 -16.77 8.09 8.50
C GLY A 214 -17.07 8.90 7.24
N LYS A 215 -17.06 10.23 7.36
CA LYS A 215 -17.41 11.15 6.25
C LYS A 215 -16.30 11.32 5.22
N ASP A 216 -15.06 10.97 5.55
CA ASP A 216 -13.95 11.01 4.59
C ASP A 216 -13.79 9.70 3.82
N ALA A 217 -14.58 8.67 4.15
CA ALA A 217 -14.53 7.37 3.49
C ALA A 217 -15.09 7.48 2.07
N VAL A 218 -14.22 7.84 1.14
CA VAL A 218 -14.49 7.99 -0.29
C VAL A 218 -13.46 7.22 -1.11
N VAL A 219 -13.85 6.89 -2.34
CA VAL A 219 -12.92 6.53 -3.41
C VAL A 219 -12.77 7.72 -4.35
N GLY A 220 -11.53 8.03 -4.71
CA GLY A 220 -11.19 9.11 -5.62
C GLY A 220 -10.44 8.60 -6.85
N TRP A 221 -10.48 9.39 -7.92
CA TRP A 221 -9.74 9.10 -9.13
C TRP A 221 -9.19 10.37 -9.79
N VAL A 222 -8.13 10.19 -10.58
CA VAL A 222 -7.57 11.20 -11.46
C VAL A 222 -7.37 10.62 -12.86
N ASN A 223 -7.97 11.24 -13.86
CA ASN A 223 -7.63 11.03 -15.27
C ASN A 223 -6.27 11.69 -15.53
N THR A 224 -5.20 10.89 -15.47
CA THR A 224 -3.83 11.42 -15.56
C THR A 224 -3.53 11.95 -16.95
N LYS A 225 -4.04 11.33 -18.02
CA LYS A 225 -3.89 11.86 -19.39
C LYS A 225 -4.46 13.27 -19.51
N LYS A 226 -5.67 13.50 -19.01
CA LYS A 226 -6.30 14.83 -19.01
C LYS A 226 -5.48 15.84 -18.21
N PHE A 227 -5.01 15.47 -17.01
CA PHE A 227 -4.14 16.35 -16.22
C PHE A 227 -2.88 16.76 -17.00
N TRP A 228 -2.21 15.84 -17.66
CA TRP A 228 -0.99 16.16 -18.41
C TRP A 228 -1.24 16.92 -19.71
N GLN A 229 -2.45 16.82 -20.28
CA GLN A 229 -2.85 17.61 -21.44
C GLN A 229 -3.22 19.06 -21.08
N THR A 230 -3.84 19.28 -19.91
CA THR A 230 -4.44 20.59 -19.58
C THR A 230 -3.75 21.31 -18.42
N GLY A 231 -3.07 20.59 -17.53
CA GLY A 231 -2.61 21.10 -16.23
C GLY A 231 -3.73 21.35 -15.21
N ASP A 232 -4.98 21.03 -15.53
CA ASP A 232 -6.15 21.32 -14.70
C ASP A 232 -6.50 20.14 -13.78
N ALA A 233 -6.07 20.23 -12.52
CA ALA A 233 -6.35 19.23 -11.51
C ALA A 233 -7.85 19.10 -11.18
N ALA A 234 -8.62 20.19 -11.24
CA ALA A 234 -10.05 20.15 -10.95
C ALA A 234 -10.79 19.37 -12.03
N ALA A 235 -10.52 19.69 -13.30
CA ALA A 235 -11.16 19.01 -14.43
C ALA A 235 -10.72 17.55 -14.61
N ALA A 236 -9.57 17.15 -14.06
CA ALA A 236 -9.02 15.80 -14.19
C ALA A 236 -9.46 14.83 -13.08
N GLN A 237 -10.12 15.28 -12.02
CA GLN A 237 -10.42 14.44 -10.86
C GLN A 237 -11.92 14.23 -10.63
N GLY A 238 -12.22 13.19 -9.85
CA GLY A 238 -13.53 12.97 -9.26
C GLY A 238 -13.43 12.08 -8.02
N TRP A 239 -14.52 11.99 -7.26
CA TRP A 239 -14.67 11.08 -6.14
C TRP A 239 -16.12 10.69 -5.93
N SER A 240 -16.32 9.61 -5.19
CA SER A 240 -17.64 9.11 -4.83
C SER A 240 -17.67 8.65 -3.38
N ALA A 241 -18.77 8.95 -2.68
CA ALA A 241 -19.12 8.24 -1.46
C ALA A 241 -19.37 6.76 -1.77
N LEU A 242 -19.02 5.88 -0.82
CA LEU A 242 -19.21 4.44 -0.94
C LEU A 242 -20.65 4.08 -0.57
N VAL A 243 -21.46 3.72 -1.57
CA VAL A 243 -22.91 3.48 -1.41
C VAL A 243 -23.23 2.05 -1.83
N VAL A 244 -23.83 1.29 -0.93
CA VAL A 244 -24.26 -0.09 -1.16
C VAL A 244 -25.73 -0.10 -1.57
N ASP A 245 -26.05 -0.83 -2.64
CA ASP A 245 -27.41 -1.05 -3.16
C ASP A 245 -28.24 -1.88 -2.17
N THR A 246 -28.69 -1.27 -1.06
CA THR A 246 -29.40 -1.98 0.02
C THR A 246 -30.88 -2.16 -0.25
N ASN A 247 -31.46 -1.38 -1.16
CA ASN A 247 -32.84 -1.58 -1.61
C ASN A 247 -32.94 -2.60 -2.77
N GLY A 248 -31.82 -2.96 -3.41
CA GLY A 248 -31.72 -3.99 -4.44
C GLY A 248 -32.22 -3.56 -5.81
N ASN A 249 -32.30 -2.24 -6.08
CA ASN A 249 -32.86 -1.71 -7.32
C ASN A 249 -31.82 -1.65 -8.47
N GLY A 250 -30.54 -1.94 -8.19
CA GLY A 250 -29.44 -1.97 -9.16
C GLY A 250 -28.95 -0.59 -9.60
N LYS A 251 -29.33 0.49 -8.92
CA LYS A 251 -29.00 1.88 -9.25
C LYS A 251 -28.65 2.63 -7.98
N ARG A 252 -27.65 3.50 -8.07
CA ARG A 252 -27.29 4.39 -6.97
C ARG A 252 -28.40 5.42 -6.73
N ASP A 253 -28.94 5.46 -5.51
CA ASP A 253 -29.86 6.51 -5.09
C ASP A 253 -29.13 7.83 -4.78
N GLU A 254 -29.71 8.98 -5.15
CA GLU A 254 -29.14 10.30 -4.81
C GLU A 254 -29.31 10.62 -3.31
N GLY A 255 -30.41 10.17 -2.71
CA GLY A 255 -30.68 10.29 -1.28
C GLY A 255 -30.61 8.92 -0.59
N TYR A 256 -29.40 8.49 -0.23
CA TYR A 256 -29.13 7.25 0.49
C TYR A 256 -29.21 7.44 2.02
N ASN A 257 -29.31 6.33 2.74
CA ASN A 257 -29.19 6.25 4.19
C ASN A 257 -27.78 6.63 4.64
N GLU A 258 -27.68 7.47 5.66
CA GLU A 258 -26.41 7.86 6.29
C GLU A 258 -26.12 6.97 7.51
N PRO A 259 -24.85 6.55 7.72
CA PRO A 259 -24.42 5.84 8.91
C PRO A 259 -24.87 6.51 10.21
N GLY A 260 -25.51 5.74 11.09
CA GLY A 260 -26.02 6.20 12.38
C GLY A 260 -27.41 6.81 12.36
N ALA A 261 -28.02 7.00 11.18
CA ALA A 261 -29.42 7.40 11.06
C ALA A 261 -30.35 6.16 10.95
N PRO A 262 -31.66 6.30 11.25
CA PRO A 262 -32.64 5.25 10.97
C PRO A 262 -32.64 4.89 9.47
N ALA A 263 -32.58 3.59 9.17
CA ALA A 263 -32.57 3.11 7.79
C ALA A 263 -33.98 3.16 7.16
N ASP A 264 -34.08 3.74 5.97
CA ASP A 264 -35.23 3.65 5.08
C ASP A 264 -34.98 2.50 4.09
N SER A 265 -35.86 1.49 4.10
CA SER A 265 -35.71 0.28 3.28
C SER A 265 -35.83 0.54 1.78
N ASN A 266 -36.34 1.71 1.36
CA ASN A 266 -36.44 2.08 -0.04
C ASN A 266 -35.19 2.80 -0.55
N LYS A 267 -34.15 2.95 0.28
CA LYS A 267 -32.93 3.67 -0.06
C LYS A 267 -31.70 2.78 0.05
N ASP A 268 -30.72 3.08 -0.79
CA ASP A 268 -29.35 2.61 -0.64
C ASP A 268 -28.73 3.08 0.67
N THR A 269 -27.61 2.48 1.06
CA THR A 269 -26.92 2.82 2.31
C THR A 269 -25.48 3.17 2.06
N ARG A 270 -25.06 4.36 2.51
CA ARG A 270 -23.65 4.73 2.50
C ARG A 270 -22.91 3.98 3.60
N ILE A 271 -21.72 3.47 3.30
CA ILE A 271 -20.80 2.89 4.28
C ILE A 271 -19.74 3.90 4.69
N SER A 272 -19.19 3.74 5.91
CA SER A 272 -18.14 4.59 6.48
C SER A 272 -16.77 3.92 6.50
N LEU A 273 -16.56 2.94 5.61
CA LEU A 273 -15.35 2.13 5.53
C LEU A 273 -14.31 2.82 4.64
N GLY A 274 -13.39 3.57 5.24
CA GLY A 274 -12.22 4.10 4.53
C GLY A 274 -11.31 2.95 4.06
N LEU A 275 -10.71 3.08 2.88
CA LEU A 275 -9.92 2.02 2.25
C LEU A 275 -8.43 2.23 2.51
N TYR A 276 -7.81 1.26 3.17
CA TYR A 276 -6.39 1.17 3.40
C TYR A 276 -5.64 0.85 2.12
N GLY A 277 -5.71 -0.39 1.62
CA GLY A 277 -5.20 -0.75 0.30
C GLY A 277 -6.21 -0.40 -0.79
N ILE A 278 -5.73 -0.19 -2.01
CA ILE A 278 -6.58 -0.01 -3.19
C ILE A 278 -5.93 -0.68 -4.41
N SER A 279 -6.72 -1.36 -5.23
CA SER A 279 -6.26 -2.01 -6.46
C SER A 279 -7.34 -2.01 -7.54
N TYR A 280 -6.91 -1.86 -8.79
CA TYR A 280 -7.76 -2.01 -9.97
C TYR A 280 -7.81 -3.48 -10.41
N SER A 281 -9.01 -3.99 -10.68
CA SER A 281 -9.23 -5.32 -11.25
C SER A 281 -9.19 -5.24 -12.78
N PRO A 282 -8.16 -5.79 -13.46
CA PRO A 282 -8.14 -5.85 -14.92
C PRO A 282 -9.16 -6.86 -15.49
N ALA A 283 -9.76 -7.70 -14.63
CA ALA A 283 -10.76 -8.68 -15.07
C ALA A 283 -12.11 -8.04 -15.44
N ASP A 284 -12.47 -6.94 -14.77
CA ASP A 284 -13.81 -6.33 -14.92
C ASP A 284 -13.84 -4.80 -14.74
N GLY A 285 -12.70 -4.15 -14.52
CA GLY A 285 -12.61 -2.69 -14.33
C GLY A 285 -13.06 -2.20 -12.95
N SER A 286 -13.41 -3.10 -12.02
CA SER A 286 -13.80 -2.73 -10.67
C SER A 286 -12.61 -2.34 -9.80
N ILE A 287 -12.87 -1.53 -8.78
CA ILE A 287 -11.86 -1.09 -7.81
C ILE A 287 -12.09 -1.85 -6.53
N TRP A 288 -11.03 -2.39 -5.95
CA TRP A 288 -11.10 -3.08 -4.68
C TRP A 288 -10.26 -2.36 -3.64
N GLY A 289 -10.72 -2.34 -2.40
CA GLY A 289 -9.92 -1.85 -1.29
C GLY A 289 -10.20 -2.60 0.00
N SER A 290 -9.21 -2.63 0.89
CA SER A 290 -9.32 -3.22 2.22
C SER A 290 -9.67 -2.16 3.25
N SER A 291 -10.39 -2.52 4.31
CA SER A 291 -10.75 -1.60 5.39
C SER A 291 -10.46 -2.21 6.75
N LEU A 292 -9.78 -1.43 7.60
CA LEU A 292 -9.19 -1.88 8.87
C LEU A 292 -10.15 -2.14 10.05
N PRO A 293 -11.36 -1.54 10.14
CA PRO A 293 -12.22 -1.78 11.31
C PRO A 293 -12.43 -3.28 11.57
N PRO A 294 -12.21 -3.76 12.80
CA PRO A 294 -12.31 -5.19 13.12
C PRO A 294 -13.66 -5.79 12.71
N PRO A 295 -13.69 -7.01 12.16
CA PRO A 295 -12.55 -7.93 11.96
C PRO A 295 -11.70 -7.62 10.72
N GLY A 296 -12.16 -6.72 9.85
CA GLY A 296 -11.59 -6.41 8.55
C GLY A 296 -12.61 -6.62 7.42
N TYR A 297 -12.52 -5.81 6.38
CA TYR A 297 -13.43 -5.84 5.23
C TYR A 297 -12.65 -5.67 3.92
N ILE A 298 -13.17 -6.21 2.84
CA ILE A 298 -12.87 -5.76 1.48
C ILE A 298 -14.11 -5.08 0.90
N VAL A 299 -13.90 -4.04 0.12
CA VAL A 299 -14.94 -3.25 -0.54
C VAL A 299 -14.65 -3.29 -2.04
N ARG A 300 -15.62 -3.77 -2.82
CA ARG A 300 -15.63 -3.60 -4.28
C ARG A 300 -16.34 -2.30 -4.60
N VAL A 301 -15.82 -1.53 -5.53
CA VAL A 301 -16.48 -0.37 -6.12
C VAL A 301 -16.62 -0.62 -7.61
N ASP A 302 -17.85 -0.51 -8.09
CA ASP A 302 -18.19 -0.42 -9.49
C ASP A 302 -18.37 1.05 -9.85
N PRO A 303 -17.48 1.66 -10.68
CA PRO A 303 -17.65 3.04 -11.11
C PRO A 303 -18.97 3.26 -11.88
N GLY A 304 -19.45 2.23 -12.58
CA GLY A 304 -20.53 2.33 -13.55
C GLY A 304 -20.15 3.19 -14.78
N THR A 305 -21.14 3.55 -15.59
CA THR A 305 -20.93 4.24 -16.88
C THR A 305 -20.78 5.75 -16.77
N ASN A 306 -21.18 6.36 -15.64
CA ASN A 306 -21.09 7.80 -15.40
C ASN A 306 -20.78 8.09 -13.91
N PRO A 307 -19.58 7.76 -13.43
CA PRO A 307 -19.18 8.08 -12.06
C PRO A 307 -19.11 9.60 -11.85
N PRO A 308 -19.52 10.13 -10.68
CA PRO A 308 -19.95 9.41 -9.48
C PRO A 308 -21.43 8.98 -9.45
N ASP A 309 -22.27 9.44 -10.38
CA ASP A 309 -23.74 9.22 -10.32
C ASP A 309 -24.12 7.75 -10.38
N THR A 310 -23.33 6.91 -11.04
CA THR A 310 -23.59 5.47 -11.18
C THR A 310 -22.81 4.59 -10.22
N THR A 311 -21.96 5.17 -9.37
CA THR A 311 -21.00 4.39 -8.58
C THR A 311 -21.69 3.61 -7.46
N LEU A 312 -21.50 2.30 -7.42
CA LEU A 312 -22.01 1.42 -6.36
C LEU A 312 -20.87 0.66 -5.68
N ALA A 313 -21.07 0.28 -4.44
CA ALA A 313 -20.14 -0.49 -3.65
C ALA A 313 -20.77 -1.83 -3.21
N GLU A 314 -19.93 -2.83 -3.07
CA GLU A 314 -20.22 -4.08 -2.37
C GLU A 314 -19.23 -4.22 -1.22
N VAL A 315 -19.65 -4.81 -0.11
CA VAL A 315 -18.80 -5.01 1.06
C VAL A 315 -18.76 -6.48 1.40
N TYR A 316 -17.58 -6.96 1.79
CA TYR A 316 -17.38 -8.33 2.23
C TYR A 316 -16.55 -8.33 3.50
N LYS A 317 -17.17 -8.77 4.59
CA LYS A 317 -16.56 -8.93 5.89
C LYS A 317 -15.66 -10.17 5.87
N VAL A 318 -14.45 -10.04 6.40
CA VAL A 318 -13.55 -11.18 6.58
C VAL A 318 -14.18 -12.14 7.61
N PRO A 319 -14.49 -13.40 7.26
CA PRO A 319 -15.01 -14.37 8.21
C PRO A 319 -13.86 -15.03 8.98
N LEU A 320 -14.19 -15.71 10.08
CA LEU A 320 -13.25 -16.63 10.73
C LEU A 320 -12.79 -17.71 9.73
N PRO A 321 -11.53 -18.18 9.82
CA PRO A 321 -10.50 -17.85 10.82
C PRO A 321 -9.78 -16.51 10.62
N GLY A 322 -10.12 -15.73 9.59
CA GLY A 322 -9.48 -14.46 9.28
C GLY A 322 -9.81 -13.31 10.23
N TYR A 323 -8.81 -12.46 10.52
CA TYR A 323 -8.99 -11.13 11.12
C TYR A 323 -7.73 -10.27 10.92
N GLY A 324 -7.87 -8.96 11.10
CA GLY A 324 -6.74 -8.01 11.08
C GLY A 324 -6.18 -7.81 9.68
N ILE A 325 -6.98 -7.21 8.81
CA ILE A 325 -6.59 -6.93 7.42
C ILE A 325 -5.76 -5.65 7.32
N ARG A 326 -4.81 -5.60 6.38
CA ARG A 326 -4.07 -4.39 6.00
C ARG A 326 -4.04 -4.18 4.49
N GLY A 327 -2.87 -4.18 3.86
CA GLY A 327 -2.68 -3.88 2.45
C GLY A 327 -3.07 -5.05 1.56
N MET A 328 -3.81 -4.80 0.49
CA MET A 328 -4.41 -5.83 -0.36
C MET A 328 -4.05 -5.62 -1.83
N ASP A 329 -4.27 -6.64 -2.63
CA ASP A 329 -4.11 -6.53 -4.08
C ASP A 329 -5.00 -7.53 -4.83
N VAL A 330 -5.15 -7.34 -6.14
CA VAL A 330 -6.04 -8.11 -7.00
C VAL A 330 -5.22 -8.76 -8.10
N ASP A 331 -5.53 -10.02 -8.41
CA ASP A 331 -4.92 -10.74 -9.51
C ASP A 331 -5.63 -10.49 -10.86
N ARG A 332 -5.06 -10.97 -11.96
CA ARG A 332 -5.65 -10.77 -13.29
C ARG A 332 -6.94 -11.56 -13.53
N ASN A 333 -7.30 -12.47 -12.63
CA ASN A 333 -8.56 -13.21 -12.66
C ASN A 333 -9.67 -12.54 -11.82
N GLY A 334 -9.37 -11.41 -11.17
CA GLY A 334 -10.28 -10.70 -10.29
C GLY A 334 -10.40 -11.30 -8.88
N VAL A 335 -9.43 -12.14 -8.46
CA VAL A 335 -9.35 -12.64 -7.08
C VAL A 335 -8.62 -11.60 -6.23
N VAL A 336 -9.24 -11.25 -5.11
CA VAL A 336 -8.67 -10.34 -4.11
C VAL A 336 -7.82 -11.14 -3.13
N TRP A 337 -6.63 -10.65 -2.84
CA TRP A 337 -5.70 -11.27 -1.90
C TRP A 337 -5.37 -10.33 -0.75
N VAL A 338 -5.39 -10.85 0.47
CA VAL A 338 -5.24 -10.07 1.70
C VAL A 338 -4.29 -10.76 2.69
N PRO A 339 -3.39 -10.02 3.34
CA PRO A 339 -2.68 -10.46 4.53
C PRO A 339 -3.59 -10.28 5.75
N LEU A 340 -3.52 -11.23 6.68
CA LEU A 340 -4.33 -11.24 7.89
C LEU A 340 -3.45 -11.45 9.13
N ASP A 341 -3.64 -10.63 10.16
CA ASP A 341 -3.01 -10.78 11.48
C ASP A 341 -3.36 -12.12 12.15
N SER A 342 -4.37 -12.83 11.65
CA SER A 342 -4.66 -14.21 12.04
C SER A 342 -3.64 -15.25 11.56
N GLY A 343 -2.54 -14.82 10.93
CA GLY A 343 -1.48 -15.71 10.43
C GLY A 343 -1.85 -16.40 9.12
N HIS A 344 -2.62 -15.75 8.25
CA HIS A 344 -3.08 -16.31 6.99
C HIS A 344 -2.90 -15.32 5.82
N ILE A 345 -2.73 -15.88 4.62
CA ILE A 345 -3.13 -15.20 3.37
C ILE A 345 -4.60 -15.56 3.14
N GLY A 346 -5.46 -14.56 3.00
CA GLY A 346 -6.85 -14.73 2.58
C GLY A 346 -7.00 -14.48 1.08
N SER A 347 -7.87 -15.24 0.42
CA SER A 347 -8.34 -14.95 -0.93
C SER A 347 -9.85 -14.75 -0.93
N PHE A 348 -10.36 -13.81 -1.72
CA PHE A 348 -11.78 -13.67 -2.02
C PHE A 348 -12.04 -13.73 -3.52
N ASP A 349 -12.85 -14.70 -3.93
CA ASP A 349 -13.26 -14.89 -5.32
C ASP A 349 -14.76 -14.66 -5.48
N ARG A 350 -15.12 -13.49 -6.01
CA ARG A 350 -16.52 -13.08 -6.24
C ARG A 350 -17.29 -14.04 -7.14
N ARG A 351 -16.62 -14.82 -8.00
CA ARG A 351 -17.27 -15.78 -8.92
C ARG A 351 -17.85 -16.99 -8.19
N LYS A 352 -17.42 -17.24 -6.95
CA LYS A 352 -17.95 -18.32 -6.10
C LYS A 352 -19.25 -17.94 -5.40
N CYS A 353 -19.62 -16.66 -5.41
CA CYS A 353 -20.84 -16.17 -4.77
C CYS A 353 -22.09 -16.76 -5.43
N LYS A 354 -22.99 -17.33 -4.62
CA LYS A 354 -24.20 -18.02 -5.10
C LYS A 354 -25.47 -17.18 -4.91
N GLY A 355 -25.47 -16.28 -3.93
CA GLY A 355 -26.61 -15.44 -3.57
C GLY A 355 -26.54 -14.02 -4.13
N PRO A 356 -27.61 -13.21 -3.94
CA PRO A 356 -27.59 -11.80 -4.27
C PRO A 356 -26.54 -11.06 -3.43
N LEU A 357 -25.79 -10.17 -4.08
CA LEU A 357 -24.72 -9.38 -3.49
C LEU A 357 -25.19 -7.99 -3.01
N ASN A 358 -26.42 -7.63 -3.37
CA ASN A 358 -27.13 -6.41 -2.99
C ASN A 358 -28.38 -6.75 -2.16
N GLY A 359 -29.18 -5.73 -1.87
CA GLY A 359 -30.41 -5.81 -1.09
C GLY A 359 -30.20 -5.73 0.42
N PRO A 360 -31.26 -6.01 1.21
CA PRO A 360 -31.25 -5.76 2.64
C PRO A 360 -30.09 -6.45 3.38
N GLY A 361 -29.38 -5.67 4.19
CA GLY A 361 -28.25 -6.11 5.01
C GLY A 361 -26.93 -6.30 4.26
N ALA A 362 -26.85 -5.96 2.96
CA ALA A 362 -25.61 -6.05 2.18
C ALA A 362 -24.50 -5.14 2.72
N GLU A 363 -24.86 -4.00 3.33
CA GLU A 363 -23.94 -3.04 3.96
C GLU A 363 -23.18 -3.62 5.16
N ARG A 364 -23.66 -4.73 5.74
CA ARG A 364 -22.98 -5.45 6.84
C ARG A 364 -21.79 -6.30 6.36
N GLY A 365 -21.73 -6.56 5.04
CA GLY A 365 -20.70 -7.37 4.42
C GLY A 365 -20.80 -8.87 4.67
N GLU A 366 -21.94 -9.37 5.14
CA GLU A 366 -22.14 -10.79 5.48
C GLU A 366 -22.57 -11.63 4.26
N LYS A 367 -22.63 -11.03 3.07
CA LYS A 367 -22.94 -11.72 1.81
C LYS A 367 -21.69 -12.44 1.30
N CYS A 368 -21.90 -13.55 0.58
CA CYS A 368 -20.84 -14.36 -0.05
C CYS A 368 -19.72 -14.86 0.90
N PRO A 369 -20.02 -15.48 2.04
CA PRO A 369 -18.99 -16.15 2.85
C PRO A 369 -18.23 -17.23 2.05
N GLU A 370 -18.88 -17.88 1.08
CA GLU A 370 -18.30 -18.91 0.21
C GLU A 370 -17.23 -18.39 -0.77
N GLY A 371 -17.10 -17.07 -0.93
CA GLY A 371 -16.04 -16.45 -1.71
C GLY A 371 -14.67 -16.55 -1.05
N TRP A 372 -14.61 -16.74 0.27
CA TRP A 372 -13.38 -16.72 1.04
C TRP A 372 -12.64 -18.07 1.05
N SER A 373 -11.32 -18.00 1.05
CA SER A 373 -10.43 -19.12 1.35
C SER A 373 -9.21 -18.61 2.12
N PHE A 374 -8.61 -19.45 2.96
CA PHE A 374 -7.53 -19.06 3.86
C PHE A 374 -6.37 -20.05 3.76
N TYR A 375 -5.17 -19.50 3.66
CA TYR A 375 -3.92 -20.23 3.50
C TYR A 375 -3.02 -19.88 4.68
N PRO A 376 -2.72 -20.84 5.57
CA PRO A 376 -1.90 -20.56 6.76
C PRO A 376 -0.49 -20.17 6.36
N LEU A 377 0.03 -19.12 6.97
CA LEU A 377 1.43 -18.74 6.86
C LEU A 377 2.29 -19.71 7.69
N PRO A 378 3.54 -19.98 7.26
CA PRO A 378 4.46 -20.76 8.04
C PRO A 378 4.88 -19.98 9.30
N GLY A 379 5.19 -20.72 10.36
CA GLY A 379 5.66 -20.15 11.61
C GLY A 379 4.91 -20.66 12.82
N PRO A 380 5.47 -20.44 14.02
CA PRO A 380 4.86 -20.90 15.26
C PRO A 380 3.64 -20.05 15.64
N PRO A 381 2.52 -20.65 16.06
CA PRO A 381 1.44 -19.92 16.71
C PRO A 381 1.81 -19.57 18.16
N LEU A 382 1.15 -18.56 18.74
CA LEU A 382 1.08 -18.41 20.20
C LEU A 382 0.01 -19.35 20.76
N GLU A 383 0.06 -19.66 22.07
CA GLU A 383 -0.97 -20.50 22.68
C GLU A 383 -2.35 -19.86 22.59
N GLY A 384 -3.30 -20.58 22.00
CA GLY A 384 -4.68 -20.13 21.78
C GLY A 384 -4.93 -19.58 20.37
N ASP A 385 -3.88 -19.33 19.59
CA ASP A 385 -4.00 -18.83 18.23
C ASP A 385 -4.17 -19.97 17.22
N ILE A 386 -4.92 -19.66 16.16
CA ILE A 386 -5.26 -20.60 15.07
C ILE A 386 -4.30 -20.50 13.88
N GLY A 387 -3.37 -19.55 13.89
CA GLY A 387 -2.40 -19.33 12.82
C GLY A 387 -1.05 -18.84 13.36
N ALA A 388 -0.08 -18.69 12.46
CA ALA A 388 1.27 -18.28 12.83
C ALA A 388 1.28 -16.88 13.48
N ALA A 389 2.18 -16.67 14.44
CA ALA A 389 2.50 -15.37 15.03
C ALA A 389 3.30 -14.50 14.03
N GLU A 390 2.67 -14.22 12.90
CA GLU A 390 3.19 -13.39 11.81
C GLU A 390 2.39 -12.07 11.76
N ASN A 391 2.99 -11.01 11.21
CA ASN A 391 2.36 -9.70 11.09
C ASN A 391 2.50 -9.16 9.66
N PRO A 392 1.79 -9.79 8.69
CA PRO A 392 1.94 -9.42 7.31
C PRO A 392 1.28 -8.06 7.03
N TYR A 393 2.04 -7.13 6.46
CA TYR A 393 1.59 -5.76 6.21
C TYR A 393 0.82 -5.59 4.90
N TYR A 394 1.28 -6.24 3.84
CA TYR A 394 0.74 -6.09 2.48
C TYR A 394 0.79 -7.43 1.74
N VAL A 395 -0.18 -7.67 0.84
CA VAL A 395 -0.06 -8.66 -0.23
C VAL A 395 0.06 -7.94 -1.56
N TRP A 396 1.11 -8.24 -2.33
CA TRP A 396 1.28 -7.79 -3.71
C TRP A 396 1.19 -9.00 -4.62
N VAL A 397 0.47 -8.89 -5.73
CA VAL A 397 0.30 -9.97 -6.70
C VAL A 397 1.27 -9.78 -7.87
N ASP A 398 2.10 -10.81 -8.10
CA ASP A 398 2.91 -10.91 -9.31
C ASP A 398 2.03 -11.28 -10.50
N GLN A 399 1.38 -10.27 -11.08
CA GLN A 399 0.46 -10.46 -12.21
C GLN A 399 1.15 -10.93 -13.50
N HIS A 400 2.47 -10.79 -13.60
CA HIS A 400 3.21 -10.90 -14.85
C HIS A 400 4.34 -11.93 -14.83
N ASP A 401 4.39 -12.78 -13.79
CA ASP A 401 5.48 -13.74 -13.58
C ASP A 401 6.86 -13.05 -13.57
N ILE A 402 6.94 -11.91 -12.88
CA ILE A 402 8.16 -11.13 -12.75
C ILE A 402 9.22 -11.97 -12.03
N LEU A 403 8.90 -12.60 -10.91
CA LEU A 403 9.89 -13.38 -10.15
C LEU A 403 10.23 -14.72 -10.82
N GLY A 404 9.33 -15.31 -11.60
CA GLY A 404 9.50 -16.65 -12.18
C GLY A 404 8.83 -17.79 -11.40
N LEU A 405 7.87 -17.48 -10.51
CA LEU A 405 7.07 -18.47 -9.77
C LEU A 405 5.70 -18.75 -10.42
N GLY A 406 5.38 -18.09 -11.52
CA GLY A 406 4.08 -18.11 -12.20
C GLY A 406 3.38 -16.75 -12.15
N ALA A 407 2.46 -16.55 -13.08
CA ALA A 407 1.59 -15.37 -13.09
C ALA A 407 0.51 -15.49 -12.01
N ASN A 408 0.05 -14.34 -11.50
CA ASN A 408 -0.95 -14.21 -10.45
C ASN A 408 -0.55 -14.81 -9.10
N VAL A 409 0.75 -14.90 -8.81
CA VAL A 409 1.22 -15.38 -7.49
C VAL A 409 1.08 -14.26 -6.47
N PRO A 410 0.25 -14.39 -5.42
CA PRO A 410 0.19 -13.43 -4.34
C PRO A 410 1.39 -13.61 -3.40
N ILE A 411 2.01 -12.51 -3.01
CA ILE A 411 3.20 -12.48 -2.16
C ILE A 411 2.90 -11.59 -0.97
N ALA A 412 2.81 -12.18 0.23
CA ALA A 412 2.63 -11.45 1.47
C ALA A 412 3.99 -11.04 2.06
N THR A 413 4.08 -9.84 2.63
CA THR A 413 5.23 -9.44 3.46
C THR A 413 5.25 -10.25 4.76
N GLY A 414 6.39 -10.78 5.20
CA GLY A 414 6.55 -11.51 6.46
C GLY A 414 7.45 -10.76 7.46
N ASN A 415 6.83 -9.93 8.31
CA ASN A 415 7.55 -9.00 9.18
C ASN A 415 8.13 -9.63 10.46
N GLN A 416 7.69 -10.84 10.81
CA GLN A 416 8.20 -11.60 11.96
C GLN A 416 9.08 -12.80 11.51
N SER A 417 9.32 -12.94 10.22
CA SER A 417 10.05 -14.07 9.62
C SER A 417 11.23 -13.65 8.72
N ASP A 418 11.51 -12.33 8.65
CA ASP A 418 12.49 -11.72 7.75
C ASP A 418 12.34 -12.24 6.31
N SER A 419 11.10 -12.35 5.82
CA SER A 419 10.82 -13.01 4.54
C SER A 419 9.64 -12.40 3.79
N LEU A 420 9.46 -12.85 2.54
CA LEU A 420 8.20 -12.73 1.81
C LEU A 420 7.61 -14.13 1.63
N HIS A 421 6.29 -14.23 1.62
CA HIS A 421 5.53 -15.47 1.53
C HIS A 421 4.79 -15.52 0.20
N ALA A 422 5.35 -16.21 -0.80
CA ALA A 422 4.70 -16.42 -2.09
C ALA A 422 3.80 -17.65 -2.04
N LEU A 423 2.52 -17.52 -2.36
CA LEU A 423 1.60 -18.66 -2.41
C LEU A 423 1.55 -19.24 -3.84
N VAL A 424 2.17 -20.39 -4.02
CA VAL A 424 2.24 -21.10 -5.31
C VAL A 424 1.50 -22.43 -5.17
N ASP A 425 0.47 -22.64 -5.99
CA ASP A 425 -0.34 -23.86 -5.99
C ASP A 425 -0.85 -24.27 -4.58
N GLY A 426 -1.24 -23.28 -3.78
CA GLY A 426 -1.74 -23.48 -2.42
C GLY A 426 -0.67 -23.77 -1.36
N ARG A 427 0.63 -23.65 -1.72
CA ARG A 427 1.77 -23.82 -0.80
C ARG A 427 2.58 -22.55 -0.70
N ILE A 428 3.11 -22.28 0.49
CA ILE A 428 3.99 -21.14 0.71
C ILE A 428 5.42 -21.48 0.28
N VAL A 429 6.01 -20.59 -0.51
CA VAL A 429 7.44 -20.52 -0.83
C VAL A 429 8.02 -19.33 -0.07
N GLU A 430 8.96 -19.59 0.84
CA GLU A 430 9.59 -18.55 1.66
C GLU A 430 10.74 -17.85 0.92
N LEU A 431 10.62 -16.53 0.71
CA LEU A 431 11.67 -15.67 0.16
C LEU A 431 12.41 -14.97 1.31
N ARG A 432 13.28 -15.72 2.02
CA ARG A 432 13.96 -15.22 3.23
C ARG A 432 15.15 -14.30 2.91
N GLY A 433 15.18 -13.13 3.53
CA GLY A 433 16.34 -12.25 3.59
C GLY A 433 17.25 -12.66 4.76
N PRO A 434 18.44 -13.23 4.53
CA PRO A 434 19.16 -13.94 5.59
C PRO A 434 19.84 -13.03 6.63
N TYR A 435 20.17 -11.78 6.30
CA TYR A 435 20.86 -10.83 7.19
C TYR A 435 20.95 -9.40 6.57
N PRO A 436 20.95 -8.30 7.35
CA PRO A 436 20.72 -8.26 8.80
C PRO A 436 19.26 -8.53 9.15
N MET A 437 19.03 -9.11 10.34
CA MET A 437 17.68 -9.34 10.87
C MET A 437 16.96 -8.00 11.07
N GLY A 438 15.63 -8.00 10.92
CA GLY A 438 14.83 -6.77 10.95
C GLY A 438 14.40 -6.33 9.55
N PHE A 439 14.03 -7.29 8.70
CA PHE A 439 13.43 -7.05 7.39
C PHE A 439 11.91 -6.83 7.55
N PHE A 440 11.53 -5.58 7.85
CA PHE A 440 10.14 -5.17 8.01
C PHE A 440 9.54 -4.69 6.68
N ALA A 441 9.22 -5.63 5.79
CA ALA A 441 8.63 -5.32 4.50
C ALA A 441 7.23 -4.68 4.61
N LYS A 442 7.01 -3.60 3.86
CA LYS A 442 5.72 -2.90 3.80
C LYS A 442 5.08 -2.89 2.43
N GLN A 443 5.87 -2.92 1.37
CA GLN A 443 5.38 -2.97 0.01
C GLN A 443 6.40 -3.73 -0.85
N ILE A 444 5.91 -4.30 -1.94
CA ILE A 444 6.71 -5.02 -2.93
C ILE A 444 6.44 -4.36 -4.28
N ASP A 445 7.48 -4.18 -5.08
CA ASP A 445 7.34 -3.87 -6.50
C ASP A 445 8.20 -4.81 -7.34
N GLY A 446 7.88 -4.94 -8.62
CA GLY A 446 8.57 -5.85 -9.54
C GLY A 446 9.08 -5.12 -10.78
N ARG A 447 10.13 -5.65 -11.40
CA ARG A 447 10.63 -5.15 -12.69
C ARG A 447 11.26 -6.24 -13.54
N ILE A 448 11.04 -6.15 -14.84
CA ILE A 448 11.68 -6.95 -15.88
C ILE A 448 12.62 -6.04 -16.68
N ASP A 449 13.90 -6.13 -16.39
CA ASP A 449 14.98 -5.37 -17.04
C ASP A 449 15.30 -5.89 -18.46
N ASP A 450 15.27 -7.21 -18.65
CA ASP A 450 15.45 -7.85 -19.95
C ASP A 450 14.69 -9.18 -20.00
N PRO A 451 13.59 -9.27 -20.77
CA PRO A 451 12.83 -10.52 -20.93
C PRO A 451 13.67 -11.69 -21.50
N ALA A 452 14.73 -11.39 -22.25
CA ALA A 452 15.61 -12.39 -22.88
C ALA A 452 16.77 -12.85 -21.96
N ALA A 453 17.05 -12.12 -20.87
CA ALA A 453 18.11 -12.47 -19.92
C ALA A 453 17.71 -13.54 -18.89
N GLY A 454 16.53 -14.15 -19.04
CA GLY A 454 16.00 -15.15 -18.11
C GLY A 454 15.83 -14.56 -16.70
N TRP A 455 16.27 -15.29 -15.68
CA TRP A 455 16.15 -14.88 -14.28
C TRP A 455 16.97 -13.62 -13.92
N LYS A 456 18.03 -13.32 -14.67
CA LYS A 456 18.91 -12.16 -14.39
C LYS A 456 18.25 -10.83 -14.72
N GLY A 457 17.38 -10.82 -15.73
CA GLY A 457 16.65 -9.64 -16.17
C GLY A 457 15.36 -9.42 -15.38
N ARG A 458 15.19 -10.08 -14.22
CA ARG A 458 13.95 -10.13 -13.47
C ARG A 458 14.22 -9.98 -11.98
N SER A 459 13.45 -9.13 -11.30
CA SER A 459 13.59 -8.97 -9.86
C SER A 459 12.38 -8.37 -9.18
N LEU A 460 12.17 -8.75 -7.92
CA LEU A 460 11.35 -8.01 -6.98
C LEU A 460 12.22 -7.08 -6.16
N TRP A 461 11.65 -5.94 -5.76
CA TRP A 461 12.27 -4.89 -4.96
C TRP A 461 11.41 -4.64 -3.73
N VAL A 462 12.03 -4.62 -2.56
CA VAL A 462 11.33 -4.42 -1.28
C VAL A 462 12.13 -3.52 -0.36
N THR A 463 11.46 -2.56 0.28
CA THR A 463 12.05 -1.80 1.38
C THR A 463 11.99 -2.57 2.69
N SER A 464 13.07 -2.50 3.48
CA SER A 464 12.91 -2.68 4.92
C SER A 464 12.32 -1.40 5.49
N GLY A 465 11.01 -1.43 5.72
CA GLY A 465 10.21 -0.36 6.30
C GLY A 465 10.27 -0.29 7.82
N ASN A 466 11.43 -0.58 8.41
CA ASN A 466 11.65 -0.42 9.84
C ASN A 466 11.68 1.08 10.21
N ARG A 467 10.84 1.48 11.16
CA ARG A 467 10.78 2.86 11.66
C ARG A 467 11.98 3.25 12.51
N THR A 468 12.81 2.29 12.91
CA THR A 468 14.02 2.52 13.69
C THR A 468 15.16 1.72 13.06
N PRO A 469 15.63 2.09 11.85
CA PRO A 469 16.66 1.33 11.16
C PRO A 469 17.94 1.21 11.99
N VAL A 470 18.25 2.23 12.80
CA VAL A 470 19.38 2.23 13.75
C VAL A 470 19.34 1.10 14.81
N HIS A 471 18.20 0.44 15.04
CA HIS A 471 18.10 -0.74 15.91
C HIS A 471 18.54 -2.04 15.23
N ILE A 472 18.70 -2.03 13.91
CA ILE A 472 19.29 -3.13 13.15
C ILE A 472 20.80 -3.10 13.38
N GLU A 473 21.42 -4.29 13.40
CA GLU A 473 22.86 -4.43 13.61
C GLU A 473 23.66 -3.54 12.64
N GLY A 474 24.62 -2.78 13.21
CA GLY A 474 25.52 -1.92 12.45
C GLY A 474 26.63 -2.69 11.73
N ILE A 475 27.28 -2.05 10.76
CA ILE A 475 28.30 -2.68 9.90
C ILE A 475 29.54 -3.10 10.70
N ASP A 476 29.85 -2.39 11.78
CA ASP A 476 30.97 -2.65 12.70
C ASP A 476 30.50 -3.00 14.12
N ALA A 477 29.28 -3.53 14.24
CA ALA A 477 28.68 -3.87 15.53
C ALA A 477 29.62 -4.78 16.35
N PRO A 478 29.90 -4.45 17.63
CA PRO A 478 30.78 -5.26 18.48
C PRO A 478 30.20 -6.65 18.80
N HIS A 479 28.90 -6.84 18.63
CA HIS A 479 28.19 -8.11 18.75
C HIS A 479 26.84 -8.04 18.00
N PRO A 480 26.21 -9.19 17.70
CA PRO A 480 24.88 -9.22 17.08
C PRO A 480 23.88 -8.31 17.79
N GLY A 481 23.16 -7.50 17.00
CA GLY A 481 22.18 -6.53 17.49
C GLY A 481 22.74 -5.28 18.17
N ALA A 482 24.07 -5.09 18.24
CA ALA A 482 24.63 -3.81 18.66
C ALA A 482 24.54 -2.77 17.54
N PRO A 483 24.39 -1.48 17.88
CA PRO A 483 24.53 -0.42 16.89
C PRO A 483 25.99 -0.34 16.41
N GLY A 484 26.16 0.30 15.25
CA GLY A 484 27.50 0.63 14.78
C GLY A 484 28.22 1.56 15.74
N THR A 485 29.55 1.45 15.81
CA THR A 485 30.38 2.23 16.75
C THR A 485 30.38 3.73 16.45
N THR A 486 29.97 4.11 15.23
CA THR A 486 29.84 5.49 14.79
C THR A 486 28.51 5.71 14.09
N SER A 487 28.06 6.96 13.94
CA SER A 487 26.87 7.28 13.13
C SER A 487 27.01 6.84 11.67
N ALA A 488 28.23 6.73 11.14
CA ALA A 488 28.47 6.26 9.77
C ALA A 488 28.29 4.74 9.60
N THR A 489 28.34 3.99 10.70
CA THR A 489 28.22 2.53 10.70
C THR A 489 26.92 2.04 11.33
N GLN A 490 26.07 2.97 11.79
CA GLN A 490 24.68 2.68 12.14
C GLN A 490 23.92 2.17 10.92
N SER A 491 23.00 1.24 11.15
CA SER A 491 22.15 0.73 10.08
C SER A 491 21.18 1.80 9.57
N SER A 492 20.99 1.80 8.26
CA SER A 492 20.12 2.71 7.51
C SER A 492 18.98 1.90 6.85
N PRO A 493 17.92 2.54 6.36
CA PRO A 493 16.91 1.84 5.57
C PRO A 493 17.54 1.02 4.45
N LEU A 494 17.10 -0.23 4.36
CA LEU A 494 17.58 -1.20 3.38
C LEU A 494 16.59 -1.33 2.23
N VAL A 495 17.11 -1.63 1.06
CA VAL A 495 16.35 -2.18 -0.06
C VAL A 495 16.90 -3.55 -0.41
N VAL A 496 15.98 -4.48 -0.63
CA VAL A 496 16.26 -5.88 -0.92
C VAL A 496 15.76 -6.19 -2.32
N GLN A 497 16.69 -6.65 -3.16
CA GLN A 497 16.40 -7.16 -4.49
C GLN A 497 16.38 -8.69 -4.44
N PHE A 498 15.25 -9.28 -4.82
CA PHE A 498 15.10 -10.74 -4.94
C PHE A 498 15.10 -11.14 -6.40
N GLN A 499 15.94 -12.10 -6.76
CA GLN A 499 15.91 -12.82 -8.03
C GLN A 499 15.82 -14.31 -7.76
N LEU A 500 15.24 -15.06 -8.71
CA LEU A 500 15.05 -16.49 -8.57
C LEU A 500 15.69 -17.25 -9.72
N ARG A 501 16.75 -18.01 -9.40
CA ARG A 501 17.40 -18.88 -10.38
C ARG A 501 16.52 -20.09 -10.71
N PRO A 502 16.60 -20.64 -11.94
CA PRO A 502 15.92 -21.89 -12.27
C PRO A 502 16.49 -23.08 -11.45
N ASP A 503 17.78 -23.04 -11.13
CA ASP A 503 18.46 -24.04 -10.29
C ASP A 503 19.65 -23.40 -9.51
N PRO A 504 20.19 -24.08 -8.47
CA PRO A 504 21.26 -23.53 -7.63
C PRO A 504 22.60 -23.27 -8.33
N LEU A 505 22.83 -23.80 -9.53
CA LEU A 505 24.07 -23.71 -10.29
C LEU A 505 23.97 -22.77 -11.51
N ALA A 506 22.79 -22.23 -11.78
CA ALA A 506 22.59 -21.23 -12.83
C ALA A 506 23.43 -19.97 -12.54
N HIS A 507 24.17 -19.50 -13.55
CA HIS A 507 25.12 -18.39 -13.47
C HIS A 507 24.81 -17.25 -14.41
#